data_AF-A0A6G1CUG1-F1
#
_entry.id   AF-A0A6G1CUG1-F1
#
_cell.length_a   1.000
_cell.length_b   1.000
_cell.length_c   1.000
_cell.angle_alpha   90.00
_cell.angle_beta   90.00
_cell.angle_gamma   90.00
#
_symmetry.space_group_name_H-M   'P 1'
#
loop_
_entity.id
_entity.type
_entity.pdbx_description
1 polymer ?
#
loop_
_entity_poly.entity_id
_entity_poly.type
_entity_poly.pdbx_seq_one_letter_code
_entity_poly.pdbx_strand_id
1 'polypeptide(L)'
;MAGRRRRGGSAGGGASAGASASAVPNLSDGSLEGMARNRRVILGLLYGYYEEALDALPLERMPALTPRLLDAGVCFGFADPVTNIIANTLCFIPGEGGDPAGGEPGSDGARKRKRGARSRGEVLSKIVAGDVPSPPEARTIAERSLEGLTTFLTSYYRYLPTWDALRYLCLSRADLLVAVHLIEVDRCHRRKDRFHIRSHAANTALKCAALSARLPNVDAFFTGSAAAFSHLTHTVRAENCCRGRRRRRLSIQDVTRFSGLLEKPLNLNKSNNPMDHAAMRCHQYDLKVSPTLTPSLRGLLLDRIHVVYLKAISRIPIEDFRSRYHHGLLKAGYCYGPFNPIFNIIVNTVWYDAAFPAPETYELDMVCTRIFIRIESRSLAGLINLLLARVSGLSEHDAMVYLLKSNLELPQAIRMAGQNGYDTSSWGDTAYKAAADASFHPEVEAYVQFAMESLPMVKVHMRSYSPGR
;
A
#
# COMPACT_ATOMS: atom_id res chain seq x y z
N MET A 1 39.22 67.20 -9.23
CA MET A 1 38.60 66.49 -10.37
C MET A 1 37.45 65.64 -9.80
N ALA A 2 36.23 66.17 -9.73
CA ALA A 2 35.11 65.86 -10.66
C ALA A 2 34.89 64.35 -10.84
N GLY A 3 33.75 63.71 -10.57
CA GLY A 3 32.37 64.19 -10.44
C GLY A 3 31.45 63.45 -11.42
N ARG A 4 30.52 62.63 -10.89
CA ARG A 4 29.17 62.29 -11.40
C ARG A 4 28.91 62.01 -12.91
N ARG A 5 28.33 60.81 -13.15
CA ARG A 5 27.03 60.51 -13.81
C ARG A 5 26.59 61.31 -15.06
N ARG A 6 26.32 60.59 -16.18
CA ARG A 6 25.00 60.38 -16.87
C ARG A 6 25.11 60.27 -18.42
N ARG A 7 24.42 59.27 -18.98
CA ARG A 7 23.33 59.29 -20.02
C ARG A 7 23.37 57.94 -20.77
N GLY A 8 22.30 57.14 -20.77
CA GLY A 8 21.10 57.25 -21.63
C GLY A 8 21.36 56.46 -22.92
N GLY A 9 20.54 55.58 -23.49
CA GLY A 9 19.21 55.05 -23.28
C GLY A 9 18.80 54.33 -24.57
N SER A 10 17.95 53.30 -24.45
CA SER A 10 17.04 52.73 -25.48
C SER A 10 17.50 51.66 -26.49
N ALA A 11 16.69 50.58 -26.47
CA ALA A 11 16.04 49.86 -27.59
C ALA A 11 16.58 48.50 -28.09
N GLY A 12 15.65 47.53 -28.09
CA GLY A 12 15.64 46.28 -28.87
C GLY A 12 16.26 45.09 -28.14
N GLY A 13 15.60 43.98 -27.83
CA GLY A 13 14.40 43.35 -28.38
C GLY A 13 14.71 41.85 -28.45
N GLY A 14 13.82 41.00 -27.94
CA GLY A 14 13.89 39.55 -28.14
C GLY A 14 13.98 38.72 -26.86
N ALA A 15 12.83 38.51 -26.23
CA ALA A 15 12.66 37.40 -25.30
C ALA A 15 12.60 36.08 -26.11
N SER A 16 13.63 35.24 -25.98
CA SER A 16 13.53 33.83 -26.38
C SER A 16 13.23 32.98 -25.14
N ALA A 17 11.96 32.67 -24.94
CA ALA A 17 11.50 31.66 -24.02
C ALA A 17 12.00 30.28 -24.47
N GLY A 18 13.07 29.81 -23.85
CA GLY A 18 13.47 28.40 -23.91
C GLY A 18 12.55 27.60 -23.00
N ALA A 19 11.53 26.97 -23.59
CA ALA A 19 10.66 26.02 -22.91
C ALA A 19 11.50 24.85 -22.36
N SER A 20 11.75 24.84 -21.05
CA SER A 20 12.29 23.69 -20.35
C SER A 20 11.25 22.57 -20.38
N ALA A 21 11.61 21.47 -21.03
CA ALA A 21 10.84 20.23 -21.03
C ALA A 21 10.39 19.88 -19.61
N SER A 22 9.08 19.66 -19.47
CA SER A 22 8.39 19.33 -18.22
C SER A 22 8.97 18.07 -17.58
N ALA A 23 9.84 18.24 -16.58
CA ALA A 23 10.23 17.17 -15.68
C ALA A 23 8.98 16.69 -14.92
N VAL A 24 8.65 15.40 -15.05
CA VAL A 24 7.59 14.76 -14.26
C VAL A 24 7.94 14.95 -12.77
N PRO A 25 7.10 15.61 -11.95
CA PRO A 25 7.44 15.90 -10.56
C PRO A 25 7.63 14.61 -9.76
N ASN A 26 8.71 14.51 -8.99
CA ASN A 26 9.01 13.36 -8.13
C ASN A 26 7.89 13.14 -7.08
N LEU A 27 6.99 12.18 -7.34
CA LEU A 27 5.84 11.83 -6.49
C LEU A 27 6.21 11.17 -5.13
N SER A 28 7.49 11.13 -4.74
CA SER A 28 8.03 10.04 -3.93
C SER A 28 8.84 10.41 -2.67
N ASP A 29 8.88 11.67 -2.23
CA ASP A 29 9.81 12.09 -1.18
C ASP A 29 9.30 11.89 0.27
N GLY A 30 8.08 11.39 0.47
CA GLY A 30 7.49 11.21 1.80
C GLY A 30 7.32 12.51 2.62
N SER A 31 7.61 13.67 2.02
CA SER A 31 7.52 14.98 2.67
C SER A 31 6.07 15.39 2.87
N LEU A 32 5.82 16.30 3.81
CA LEU A 32 4.49 16.85 4.04
C LEU A 32 3.95 17.53 2.77
N GLU A 33 4.82 18.22 2.03
CA GLU A 33 4.49 18.86 0.75
C GLU A 33 4.19 17.83 -0.34
N GLY A 34 4.99 16.76 -0.43
CA GLY A 34 4.77 15.66 -1.37
C GLY A 34 3.44 14.96 -1.12
N MET A 35 3.09 14.71 0.14
CA MET A 35 1.79 14.19 0.54
C MET A 35 0.65 15.14 0.16
N ALA A 36 0.78 16.44 0.48
CA ALA A 36 -0.23 17.44 0.14
C ALA A 36 -0.46 17.56 -1.37
N ARG A 37 0.62 17.48 -2.17
CA ARG A 37 0.55 17.43 -3.63
C ARG A 37 -0.19 16.18 -4.13
N ASN A 38 0.17 14.99 -3.62
CA ASN A 38 -0.49 13.75 -4.01
C ASN A 38 -1.99 13.78 -3.66
N ARG A 39 -2.36 14.32 -2.49
CA ARG A 39 -3.77 14.53 -2.11
C ARG A 39 -4.50 15.43 -3.11
N ARG A 40 -3.91 16.57 -3.51
CA ARG A 40 -4.52 17.48 -4.50
C ARG A 40 -4.74 16.81 -5.86
N VAL A 41 -3.76 16.04 -6.34
CA VAL A 41 -3.90 15.29 -7.60
C VAL A 41 -5.05 14.30 -7.53
N ILE A 42 -5.15 13.54 -6.43
CA ILE A 42 -6.23 12.57 -6.25
C ILE A 42 -7.59 13.28 -6.17
N LEU A 43 -7.71 14.37 -5.40
CA LEU A 43 -8.97 15.13 -5.31
C LEU A 43 -9.41 15.67 -6.69
N GLY A 44 -8.48 16.13 -7.52
CA GLY A 44 -8.77 16.53 -8.90
C GLY A 44 -9.29 15.37 -9.78
N LEU A 45 -8.74 14.17 -9.61
CA LEU A 45 -9.27 12.97 -10.28
C LEU A 45 -10.66 12.58 -9.77
N LEU A 46 -10.87 12.64 -8.46
CA LEU A 46 -12.16 12.35 -7.84
C LEU A 46 -13.24 13.30 -8.36
N TYR A 47 -12.93 14.58 -8.52
CA TYR A 47 -13.86 15.55 -9.12
C TYR A 47 -14.40 15.07 -10.47
N GLY A 48 -13.51 14.62 -11.37
CA GLY A 48 -13.91 14.10 -12.68
C GLY A 48 -14.81 12.87 -12.58
N TYR A 49 -14.53 11.95 -11.66
CA TYR A 49 -15.38 10.77 -11.45
C TYR A 49 -16.76 11.11 -10.87
N TYR A 50 -16.83 12.08 -9.96
CA TYR A 50 -18.11 12.57 -9.46
C TYR A 50 -18.91 13.30 -10.54
N GLU A 51 -18.25 14.09 -11.40
CA GLU A 51 -18.92 14.70 -12.55
C GLU A 51 -19.51 13.63 -13.49
N GLU A 52 -18.74 12.60 -13.82
CA GLU A 52 -19.20 11.49 -14.66
C GLU A 52 -20.37 10.72 -14.01
N ALA A 53 -20.33 10.51 -12.69
CA ALA A 53 -21.42 9.86 -11.96
C ALA A 53 -22.69 10.72 -11.94
N LEU A 54 -22.57 12.04 -11.77
CA LEU A 54 -23.70 12.97 -11.83
C LEU A 54 -24.33 13.02 -13.22
N ASP A 55 -23.52 12.96 -14.28
CA ASP A 55 -24.00 12.91 -15.67
C ASP A 55 -24.75 11.59 -15.95
N ALA A 56 -24.30 10.49 -15.32
CA ALA A 56 -24.93 9.17 -15.46
C ALA A 56 -26.25 9.03 -14.68
N LEU A 57 -26.37 9.63 -13.49
CA LEU A 57 -27.55 9.48 -12.63
C LEU A 57 -28.74 10.35 -13.12
N PRO A 58 -29.99 9.83 -13.10
CA PRO A 58 -31.16 10.58 -13.54
C PRO A 58 -31.66 11.56 -12.46
N LEU A 59 -30.81 12.47 -11.98
CA LEU A 59 -31.10 13.34 -10.82
C LEU A 59 -32.30 14.26 -11.03
N GLU A 60 -32.55 14.70 -12.26
CA GLU A 60 -33.74 15.49 -12.62
C GLU A 60 -35.04 14.71 -12.40
N ARG A 61 -35.02 13.42 -12.73
CA ARG A 61 -36.19 12.53 -12.62
C ARG A 61 -36.29 11.86 -11.26
N MET A 62 -35.16 11.73 -10.56
CA MET A 62 -35.04 11.10 -9.25
C MET A 62 -34.22 12.00 -8.30
N PRO A 63 -34.77 13.14 -7.85
CA PRO A 63 -34.04 14.10 -7.01
C PRO A 63 -33.57 13.50 -5.67
N ALA A 64 -34.23 12.45 -5.19
CA ALA A 64 -33.85 11.69 -3.99
C ALA A 64 -32.46 11.04 -4.07
N LEU A 65 -31.89 10.86 -5.27
CA LEU A 65 -30.53 10.33 -5.43
C LEU A 65 -29.46 11.35 -5.03
N THR A 66 -29.75 12.66 -5.11
CA THR A 66 -28.79 13.73 -4.77
C THR A 66 -28.34 13.66 -3.31
N PRO A 67 -29.23 13.65 -2.29
CA PRO A 67 -28.80 13.50 -0.91
C PRO A 67 -28.11 12.15 -0.66
N ARG A 68 -28.57 11.05 -1.28
CA ARG A 68 -27.93 9.73 -1.14
C ARG A 68 -26.49 9.73 -1.63
N LEU A 69 -26.21 10.41 -2.74
CA LEU A 69 -24.86 10.56 -3.29
C LEU A 69 -23.96 11.35 -2.34
N LEU A 70 -24.46 12.46 -1.80
CA LEU A 70 -23.68 13.30 -0.88
C LEU A 70 -23.40 12.59 0.46
N ASP A 71 -24.32 11.73 0.90
CA ASP A 71 -24.21 11.04 2.18
C ASP A 71 -23.36 9.76 2.10
N ALA A 72 -23.51 8.99 1.01
CA ALA A 72 -22.98 7.62 0.91
C ALA A 72 -22.30 7.27 -0.43
N GLY A 73 -22.29 8.16 -1.43
CA GLY A 73 -21.77 7.91 -2.78
C GLY A 73 -20.24 7.87 -2.89
N VAL A 74 -19.54 7.19 -1.98
CA VAL A 74 -18.07 7.11 -1.98
C VAL A 74 -17.52 6.37 -3.20
N CYS A 75 -16.30 6.69 -3.63
CA CYS A 75 -15.71 6.15 -4.87
C CYS A 75 -14.96 4.81 -4.72
N PHE A 76 -14.85 4.26 -3.51
CA PHE A 76 -14.11 3.03 -3.26
C PHE A 76 -15.03 1.81 -3.15
N GLY A 77 -14.46 0.65 -3.48
CA GLY A 77 -15.16 -0.61 -3.68
C GLY A 77 -14.37 -1.50 -4.65
N PHE A 78 -15.00 -2.58 -5.14
CA PHE A 78 -14.35 -3.53 -6.04
C PHE A 78 -14.63 -3.27 -7.54
N ALA A 79 -15.33 -2.19 -7.90
CA ALA A 79 -15.49 -1.75 -9.29
C ALA A 79 -14.56 -0.58 -9.63
N ASP A 80 -14.70 0.00 -10.84
CA ASP A 80 -14.05 1.27 -11.16
C ASP A 80 -14.66 2.43 -10.35
N PRO A 81 -13.96 3.57 -10.17
CA PRO A 81 -14.38 4.66 -9.31
C PRO A 81 -15.81 5.15 -9.55
N VAL A 82 -16.21 5.33 -10.82
CA VAL A 82 -17.53 5.85 -11.18
C VAL A 82 -18.64 4.84 -10.89
N THR A 83 -18.40 3.57 -11.21
CA THR A 83 -19.34 2.49 -10.87
C THR A 83 -19.51 2.37 -9.36
N ASN A 84 -18.45 2.51 -8.57
CA ASN A 84 -18.55 2.51 -7.10
C ASN A 84 -19.40 3.69 -6.61
N ILE A 85 -19.19 4.92 -7.11
CA ILE A 85 -20.00 6.09 -6.73
C ILE A 85 -21.49 5.82 -6.98
N ILE A 86 -21.84 5.33 -8.18
CA ILE A 86 -23.21 5.01 -8.56
C ILE A 86 -23.76 3.90 -7.65
N ALA A 87 -23.06 2.77 -7.54
CA ALA A 87 -23.52 1.64 -6.74
C ALA A 87 -23.74 2.02 -5.26
N ASN A 88 -22.79 2.70 -4.64
CA ASN A 88 -22.88 3.12 -3.25
C ASN A 88 -24.02 4.12 -3.02
N THR A 89 -24.30 5.00 -4.00
CA THR A 89 -25.47 5.88 -3.99
C THR A 89 -26.79 5.09 -4.03
N LEU A 90 -26.84 4.01 -4.81
CA LEU A 90 -28.05 3.19 -4.97
C LEU A 90 -28.29 2.24 -3.78
N CYS A 91 -27.24 1.71 -3.17
CA CYS A 91 -27.31 0.84 -1.98
C CYS A 91 -27.81 1.60 -0.74
N PHE A 92 -27.58 2.91 -0.68
CA PHE A 92 -28.00 3.69 0.46
C PHE A 92 -29.50 4.00 0.38
N ILE A 93 -30.24 3.41 1.30
CA ILE A 93 -31.63 3.75 1.59
C ILE A 93 -31.60 4.62 2.86
N PRO A 94 -31.97 5.90 2.80
CA PRO A 94 -32.12 6.72 3.99
C PRO A 94 -33.11 6.02 4.93
N GLY A 95 -32.72 5.79 6.18
CA GLY A 95 -33.59 5.10 7.13
C GLY A 95 -34.93 5.82 7.27
N GLU A 96 -36.02 5.05 7.32
CA GLU A 96 -37.27 5.47 7.96
C GLU A 96 -36.97 5.64 9.46
N GLY A 97 -36.37 6.77 9.82
CA GLY A 97 -36.09 7.13 11.19
C GLY A 97 -37.36 7.63 11.87
N GLY A 98 -38.10 6.69 12.46
CA GLY A 98 -38.99 6.86 13.61
C GLY A 98 -40.09 7.91 13.52
N ASP A 99 -41.32 7.46 13.24
CA ASP A 99 -42.50 8.13 13.79
C ASP A 99 -42.43 8.02 15.34
N PRO A 100 -42.39 9.13 16.10
CA PRO A 100 -42.76 9.07 17.49
C PRO A 100 -44.28 8.96 17.54
N ALA A 101 -44.77 7.76 17.86
CA ALA A 101 -46.12 7.62 18.38
C ALA A 101 -46.30 8.54 19.59
N GLY A 102 -47.31 9.41 19.54
CA GLY A 102 -47.90 10.08 20.70
C GLY A 102 -47.07 11.20 21.33
N GLY A 103 -47.16 12.41 20.78
CA GLY A 103 -46.77 13.65 21.46
C GLY A 103 -47.38 14.86 20.76
N GLU A 104 -48.08 15.71 21.52
CA GLU A 104 -48.87 16.86 21.08
C GLU A 104 -48.13 17.86 20.15
N PRO A 105 -48.87 18.65 19.32
CA PRO A 105 -48.29 19.49 18.29
C PRO A 105 -47.61 20.74 18.87
N GLY A 106 -46.31 20.65 19.13
CA GLY A 106 -45.43 21.78 19.37
C GLY A 106 -45.05 22.49 18.07
N SER A 107 -45.23 23.81 18.04
CA SER A 107 -45.00 24.69 16.90
C SER A 107 -43.54 24.73 16.45
N ASP A 108 -43.16 23.95 15.45
CA ASP A 108 -41.94 24.19 14.63
C ASP A 108 -42.05 23.62 13.20
N GLY A 109 -43.29 23.48 12.73
CA GLY A 109 -43.62 23.02 11.38
C GLY A 109 -43.41 24.08 10.30
N ALA A 110 -42.19 24.57 10.08
CA ALA A 110 -41.94 25.51 8.98
C ALA A 110 -40.54 25.50 8.33
N ARG A 111 -39.61 24.59 8.70
CA ARG A 111 -38.26 24.56 8.07
C ARG A 111 -37.89 23.29 7.29
N LYS A 112 -38.75 22.28 7.24
CA LYS A 112 -38.43 20.98 6.57
C LYS A 112 -39.12 20.74 5.22
N ARG A 113 -39.86 21.72 4.68
CA ARG A 113 -40.59 21.61 3.40
C ARG A 113 -40.17 22.71 2.41
N LYS A 114 -39.03 22.50 1.75
CA LYS A 114 -38.65 23.00 0.40
C LYS A 114 -37.14 22.90 0.22
N ARG A 115 -36.60 21.68 0.05
CA ARG A 115 -35.32 21.55 -0.69
C ARG A 115 -35.71 21.43 -2.16
N GLY A 116 -35.91 22.59 -2.81
CA GLY A 116 -36.07 22.68 -4.26
C GLY A 116 -34.88 22.04 -4.97
N ALA A 117 -35.07 21.66 -6.24
CA ALA A 117 -34.04 21.08 -7.09
C ALA A 117 -32.73 21.88 -6.96
N ARG A 118 -31.74 21.31 -6.26
CA ARG A 118 -30.42 21.93 -6.14
C ARG A 118 -29.84 22.02 -7.54
N SER A 119 -29.32 23.19 -7.90
CA SER A 119 -28.65 23.34 -9.20
C SER A 119 -27.43 22.42 -9.24
N ARG A 120 -27.08 21.89 -10.43
CA ARG A 120 -25.91 21.01 -10.64
C ARG A 120 -24.63 21.61 -10.02
N GLY A 121 -24.45 22.92 -10.16
CA GLY A 121 -23.32 23.65 -9.57
C GLY A 121 -23.30 23.62 -8.04
N GLU A 122 -24.46 23.68 -7.38
CA GLU A 122 -24.59 23.62 -5.92
C GLU A 122 -24.32 22.21 -5.36
N VAL A 123 -24.58 21.16 -6.16
CA VAL A 123 -24.25 19.78 -5.78
C VAL A 123 -22.75 19.55 -5.92
N LEU A 124 -22.15 20.00 -7.03
CA LEU A 124 -20.71 19.90 -7.27
C LEU A 124 -19.89 20.67 -6.22
N SER A 125 -20.33 21.87 -5.81
CA SER A 125 -19.65 22.66 -4.78
C SER A 125 -19.69 22.02 -3.39
N LYS A 126 -20.58 21.03 -3.16
CA LYS A 126 -20.66 20.25 -1.91
C LYS A 126 -19.86 18.93 -2.00
N ILE A 127 -19.48 18.53 -3.20
CA ILE A 127 -18.71 17.30 -3.45
C ILE A 127 -17.21 17.54 -3.28
N VAL A 128 -16.74 18.76 -3.53
CA VAL A 128 -15.32 19.11 -3.47
C VAL A 128 -15.09 20.33 -2.59
N ALA A 129 -14.09 20.24 -1.71
CA ALA A 129 -13.61 21.35 -0.89
C ALA A 129 -12.59 22.20 -1.66
N GLY A 130 -12.35 23.43 -1.19
CA GLY A 130 -11.25 24.27 -1.67
C GLY A 130 -9.86 23.68 -1.37
N ASP A 131 -8.79 24.41 -1.69
CA ASP A 131 -7.40 23.92 -1.57
C ASP A 131 -6.98 23.52 -0.14
N VAL A 132 -7.76 23.88 0.88
CA VAL A 132 -7.50 23.59 2.30
C VAL A 132 -8.34 22.38 2.75
N PRO A 133 -7.75 21.36 3.40
CA PRO A 133 -8.49 20.23 3.94
C PRO A 133 -9.59 20.68 4.90
N SER A 134 -10.82 20.23 4.67
CA SER A 134 -11.94 20.54 5.55
C SER A 134 -11.76 19.85 6.92
N PRO A 135 -12.23 20.46 8.02
CA PRO A 135 -12.29 19.77 9.29
C PRO A 135 -13.15 18.50 9.15
N PRO A 136 -12.90 17.44 9.95
CA PRO A 136 -13.51 16.13 9.75
C PRO A 136 -15.05 16.13 9.63
N GLU A 137 -15.73 17.04 10.31
CA GLU A 137 -17.19 17.20 10.32
C GLU A 137 -17.74 17.88 9.05
N ALA A 138 -16.92 18.67 8.35
CA ALA A 138 -17.30 19.41 7.15
C ALA A 138 -16.73 18.80 5.87
N ARG A 139 -16.10 17.61 5.95
CA ARG A 139 -15.49 16.96 4.78
C ARG A 139 -16.52 16.62 3.72
N THR A 140 -16.16 16.99 2.50
CA THR A 140 -16.93 16.66 1.31
C THR A 140 -16.84 15.16 0.99
N ILE A 141 -17.76 14.65 0.17
CA ILE A 141 -17.78 13.22 -0.18
C ILE A 141 -16.50 12.80 -0.94
N ALA A 142 -15.85 13.71 -1.67
CA ALA A 142 -14.55 13.44 -2.29
C ALA A 142 -13.43 13.30 -1.26
N GLU A 143 -13.37 14.17 -0.24
CA GLU A 143 -12.39 14.05 0.85
C GLU A 143 -12.60 12.76 1.66
N ARG A 144 -13.87 12.44 1.99
CA ARG A 144 -14.24 11.18 2.65
C ARG A 144 -13.85 9.96 1.81
N SER A 145 -13.98 10.05 0.49
CA SER A 145 -13.56 9.00 -0.44
C SER A 145 -12.05 8.80 -0.47
N LEU A 146 -11.27 9.89 -0.52
CA LEU A 146 -9.81 9.83 -0.43
C LEU A 146 -9.35 9.20 0.89
N GLU A 147 -10.02 9.53 1.99
CA GLU A 147 -9.74 8.94 3.31
C GLU A 147 -10.04 7.45 3.34
N GLY A 148 -11.20 7.02 2.84
CA GLY A 148 -11.53 5.61 2.73
C GLY A 148 -10.53 4.84 1.86
N LEU A 149 -10.17 5.37 0.69
CA LEU A 149 -9.15 4.77 -0.19
C LEU A 149 -7.79 4.61 0.51
N THR A 150 -7.33 5.68 1.16
CA THR A 150 -6.04 5.69 1.87
C THR A 150 -6.07 4.69 3.03
N THR A 151 -7.12 4.73 3.84
CA THR A 151 -7.33 3.85 4.99
C THR A 151 -7.44 2.39 4.57
N PHE A 152 -8.10 2.08 3.44
CA PHE A 152 -8.13 0.71 2.93
C PHE A 152 -6.72 0.19 2.69
N LEU A 153 -5.90 0.95 1.94
CA LEU A 153 -4.56 0.52 1.56
C LEU A 153 -3.66 0.35 2.79
N THR A 154 -3.69 1.29 3.74
CA THR A 154 -2.86 1.21 4.96
C THR A 154 -3.37 0.17 5.97
N SER A 155 -4.66 -0.15 5.96
CA SER A 155 -5.22 -1.21 6.82
C SER A 155 -4.96 -2.61 6.27
N TYR A 156 -5.02 -2.78 4.94
CA TYR A 156 -4.73 -4.06 4.30
C TYR A 156 -3.22 -4.33 4.26
N TYR A 157 -2.45 -3.36 3.76
CA TYR A 157 -0.99 -3.41 3.72
C TYR A 157 -0.43 -2.62 4.91
N ARG A 158 -0.38 -3.24 6.09
CA ARG A 158 0.00 -2.56 7.35
C ARG A 158 1.38 -1.90 7.34
N TYR A 159 2.27 -2.38 6.48
CA TYR A 159 3.61 -1.82 6.27
C TYR A 159 3.61 -0.57 5.38
N LEU A 160 2.49 -0.26 4.71
CA LEU A 160 2.39 0.81 3.73
C LEU A 160 2.12 2.14 4.46
N PRO A 161 3.07 3.09 4.50
CA PRO A 161 2.82 4.38 5.11
C PRO A 161 1.87 5.23 4.25
N THR A 162 1.21 6.20 4.87
CA THR A 162 0.21 7.07 4.22
C THR A 162 0.73 7.73 2.95
N TRP A 163 1.97 8.24 2.95
CA TRP A 163 2.55 8.91 1.77
C TRP A 163 2.68 7.97 0.56
N ASP A 164 2.96 6.69 0.82
CA ASP A 164 3.15 5.67 -0.20
C ASP A 164 1.80 5.14 -0.71
N ALA A 165 0.82 4.99 0.18
CA ALA A 165 -0.57 4.75 -0.20
C ALA A 165 -1.09 5.85 -1.14
N LEU A 166 -0.85 7.13 -0.81
CA LEU A 166 -1.22 8.27 -1.67
C LEU A 166 -0.51 8.22 -3.04
N ARG A 167 0.75 7.77 -3.08
CA ARG A 167 1.48 7.59 -4.34
C ARG A 167 0.83 6.51 -5.22
N TYR A 168 0.49 5.35 -4.66
CA TYR A 168 -0.24 4.31 -5.39
C TYR A 168 -1.61 4.77 -5.85
N LEU A 169 -2.31 5.58 -5.06
CA LEU A 169 -3.57 6.20 -5.45
C LEU A 169 -3.40 7.22 -6.59
N CYS A 170 -2.29 7.97 -6.62
CA CYS A 170 -1.99 8.84 -7.77
C CYS A 170 -1.77 8.02 -9.05
N LEU A 171 -0.92 6.98 -8.96
CA LEU A 171 -0.59 6.12 -10.10
C LEU A 171 -1.84 5.39 -10.62
N SER A 172 -2.63 4.81 -9.74
CA SER A 172 -3.88 4.11 -10.08
C SER A 172 -5.04 5.02 -10.47
N ARG A 173 -4.82 6.34 -10.50
CA ARG A 173 -5.88 7.34 -10.72
C ARG A 173 -7.07 7.18 -9.76
N ALA A 174 -6.80 6.96 -8.48
CA ALA A 174 -7.77 6.70 -7.42
C ALA A 174 -8.62 5.42 -7.57
N ASP A 175 -8.25 4.52 -8.48
CA ASP A 175 -8.87 3.21 -8.60
C ASP A 175 -8.26 2.22 -7.60
N LEU A 176 -9.07 1.83 -6.61
CA LEU A 176 -8.61 1.00 -5.50
C LEU A 176 -7.99 -0.32 -5.95
N LEU A 177 -8.65 -1.05 -6.86
CA LEU A 177 -8.16 -2.35 -7.28
C LEU A 177 -6.92 -2.25 -8.18
N VAL A 178 -6.81 -1.18 -8.97
CA VAL A 178 -5.58 -0.91 -9.71
C VAL A 178 -4.45 -0.57 -8.74
N ALA A 179 -4.71 0.20 -7.68
CA ALA A 179 -3.72 0.48 -6.63
C ALA A 179 -3.24 -0.81 -5.95
N VAL A 180 -4.17 -1.68 -5.56
CA VAL A 180 -3.89 -3.00 -5.00
C VAL A 180 -3.03 -3.82 -5.97
N HIS A 181 -3.41 -3.89 -7.25
CA HIS A 181 -2.65 -4.62 -8.25
C HIS A 181 -1.23 -4.08 -8.43
N LEU A 182 -1.05 -2.75 -8.45
CA LEU A 182 0.28 -2.13 -8.52
C LEU A 182 1.13 -2.48 -7.30
N ILE A 183 0.56 -2.46 -6.09
CA ILE A 183 1.25 -2.85 -4.86
C ILE A 183 1.64 -4.34 -4.94
N GLU A 184 0.77 -5.20 -5.48
CA GLU A 184 1.11 -6.61 -5.63
C GLU A 184 2.26 -6.85 -6.60
N VAL A 185 2.23 -6.18 -7.76
CA VAL A 185 3.30 -6.30 -8.76
C VAL A 185 4.62 -5.75 -8.20
N ASP A 186 4.57 -4.66 -7.46
CA ASP A 186 5.74 -4.05 -6.81
C ASP A 186 6.28 -4.93 -5.65
N ARG A 187 5.39 -5.51 -4.82
CA ARG A 187 5.75 -6.04 -3.47
C ARG A 187 5.39 -7.49 -3.22
N CYS A 188 4.36 -8.05 -3.84
CA CYS A 188 3.81 -9.37 -3.50
C CYS A 188 4.08 -10.42 -4.59
N HIS A 189 5.26 -11.05 -4.52
CA HIS A 189 5.66 -12.05 -5.51
C HIS A 189 5.18 -13.47 -5.20
N ARG A 190 4.64 -13.72 -4.01
CA ARG A 190 4.15 -15.04 -3.60
C ARG A 190 2.66 -15.15 -3.84
N ARG A 191 2.25 -16.31 -4.38
CA ARG A 191 0.83 -16.61 -4.61
C ARG A 191 -0.03 -16.52 -3.34
N LYS A 192 0.56 -16.78 -2.17
CA LYS A 192 -0.10 -16.74 -0.85
C LYS A 192 -0.30 -15.32 -0.31
N ASP A 193 0.50 -14.36 -0.76
CA ASP A 193 0.46 -12.96 -0.32
C ASP A 193 -0.43 -12.11 -1.24
N ARG A 194 -1.13 -12.76 -2.18
CA ARG A 194 -2.04 -12.11 -3.13
C ARG A 194 -3.31 -11.67 -2.42
N PHE A 195 -3.77 -10.50 -2.82
CA PHE A 195 -5.03 -9.91 -2.48
C PHE A 195 -6.18 -10.85 -2.82
N HIS A 196 -6.99 -11.12 -1.80
CA HIS A 196 -8.19 -11.92 -1.96
C HIS A 196 -9.38 -11.16 -1.40
N ILE A 197 -10.32 -10.85 -2.28
CA ILE A 197 -11.47 -9.99 -1.99
C ILE A 197 -12.37 -10.58 -0.89
N ARG A 198 -12.44 -11.91 -0.81
CA ARG A 198 -13.19 -12.62 0.23
C ARG A 198 -12.39 -12.87 1.51
N SER A 199 -11.15 -12.39 1.59
CA SER A 199 -10.34 -12.58 2.79
C SER A 199 -10.90 -11.76 3.95
N HIS A 200 -10.68 -12.26 5.16
CA HIS A 200 -10.99 -11.51 6.37
C HIS A 200 -10.23 -10.17 6.40
N ALA A 201 -8.98 -10.14 5.93
CA ALA A 201 -8.18 -8.93 5.84
C ALA A 201 -8.79 -7.88 4.90
N ALA A 202 -9.26 -8.28 3.71
CA ALA A 202 -9.92 -7.36 2.76
C ALA A 202 -11.22 -6.81 3.35
N ASN A 203 -12.01 -7.66 4.01
CA ASN A 203 -13.23 -7.24 4.70
C ASN A 203 -12.91 -6.25 5.84
N THR A 204 -11.92 -6.53 6.68
CA THR A 204 -11.55 -5.62 7.77
C THR A 204 -11.04 -4.28 7.23
N ALA A 205 -10.19 -4.27 6.20
CA ALA A 205 -9.70 -3.05 5.57
C ALA A 205 -10.84 -2.21 4.96
N LEU A 206 -11.83 -2.86 4.34
CA LEU A 206 -13.01 -2.20 3.80
C LEU A 206 -13.91 -1.61 4.90
N LYS A 207 -13.99 -2.23 6.09
CA LYS A 207 -14.69 -1.67 7.26
C LYS A 207 -13.98 -0.43 7.78
N CYS A 208 -12.66 -0.51 7.92
CA CYS A 208 -11.85 0.64 8.31
C CYS A 208 -12.02 1.80 7.31
N ALA A 209 -12.04 1.51 6.01
CA ALA A 209 -12.28 2.50 4.96
C ALA A 209 -13.67 3.17 5.10
N ALA A 210 -14.72 2.38 5.28
CA ALA A 210 -16.09 2.88 5.46
C ALA A 210 -16.23 3.78 6.71
N LEU A 211 -15.63 3.36 7.83
CA LEU A 211 -15.60 4.13 9.08
C LEU A 211 -14.81 5.43 8.93
N SER A 212 -13.63 5.36 8.31
CA SER A 212 -12.80 6.54 8.02
C SER A 212 -13.51 7.52 7.10
N ALA A 213 -14.28 7.00 6.13
CA ALA A 213 -15.12 7.79 5.24
C ALA A 213 -16.46 8.21 5.89
N ARG A 214 -16.69 7.93 7.18
CA ARG A 214 -17.91 8.31 7.93
C ARG A 214 -19.21 7.89 7.24
N LEU A 215 -19.25 6.70 6.64
CA LEU A 215 -20.47 6.21 5.99
C LEU A 215 -21.59 5.99 7.02
N PRO A 216 -22.84 6.42 6.75
CA PRO A 216 -23.94 6.34 7.70
C PRO A 216 -24.41 4.90 7.99
N ASN A 217 -24.27 3.98 7.02
CA ASN A 217 -24.62 2.57 7.19
C ASN A 217 -23.53 1.69 6.60
N VAL A 218 -22.60 1.25 7.45
CA VAL A 218 -21.45 0.42 7.05
C VAL A 218 -21.91 -0.96 6.60
N ASP A 219 -22.92 -1.55 7.24
CA ASP A 219 -23.39 -2.90 6.89
C ASP A 219 -24.08 -2.95 5.52
N ALA A 220 -24.91 -1.96 5.20
CA ALA A 220 -25.52 -1.82 3.87
C ALA A 220 -24.45 -1.59 2.78
N PHE A 221 -23.43 -0.78 3.08
CA PHE A 221 -22.29 -0.60 2.19
C PHE A 221 -21.53 -1.91 1.94
N PHE A 222 -21.37 -2.75 2.96
CA PHE A 222 -20.72 -4.06 2.82
C PHE A 222 -21.47 -4.99 1.89
N THR A 223 -22.78 -5.14 2.09
CA THR A 223 -23.64 -5.96 1.23
C THR A 223 -23.65 -5.44 -0.20
N GLY A 224 -23.74 -4.11 -0.35
CA GLY A 224 -23.77 -3.43 -1.64
C GLY A 224 -22.47 -3.50 -2.44
N SER A 225 -21.32 -3.26 -1.80
CA SER A 225 -19.99 -3.28 -2.45
C SER A 225 -19.62 -4.67 -2.98
N ALA A 226 -20.03 -5.71 -2.27
CA ALA A 226 -19.98 -7.10 -2.70
C ALA A 226 -20.85 -7.32 -3.96
N ALA A 227 -22.14 -7.00 -3.91
CA ALA A 227 -23.08 -7.21 -5.03
C ALA A 227 -22.79 -6.34 -6.27
N ALA A 228 -22.22 -5.14 -6.08
CA ALA A 228 -21.92 -4.19 -7.15
C ALA A 228 -20.97 -4.79 -8.20
N PHE A 229 -20.00 -5.58 -7.75
CA PHE A 229 -19.04 -6.19 -8.66
C PHE A 229 -19.66 -7.29 -9.55
N SER A 230 -20.55 -8.14 -9.01
CA SER A 230 -21.13 -9.22 -9.82
C SER A 230 -22.10 -8.72 -10.89
N HIS A 231 -22.76 -7.58 -10.66
CA HIS A 231 -23.90 -7.16 -11.47
C HIS A 231 -23.69 -5.86 -12.27
N LEU A 232 -22.95 -4.87 -11.75
CA LEU A 232 -22.76 -3.59 -12.44
C LEU A 232 -21.56 -3.56 -13.37
N THR A 233 -20.52 -4.37 -13.12
CA THR A 233 -19.29 -4.33 -13.94
C THR A 233 -19.50 -4.85 -15.37
N HIS A 234 -20.52 -5.67 -15.62
CA HIS A 234 -20.90 -6.14 -16.96
C HIS A 234 -21.94 -5.24 -17.64
N THR A 235 -22.86 -4.66 -16.89
CA THR A 235 -23.99 -3.88 -17.43
C THR A 235 -23.64 -2.42 -17.68
N VAL A 236 -22.79 -1.83 -16.84
CA VAL A 236 -22.30 -0.45 -17.03
C VAL A 236 -21.14 -0.40 -18.05
N ARG A 237 -20.53 -1.55 -18.34
CA ARG A 237 -19.36 -1.70 -19.21
C ARG A 237 -19.68 -2.17 -20.63
N ALA A 238 -20.93 -2.53 -20.94
CA ALA A 238 -21.31 -3.11 -22.23
C ALA A 238 -21.11 -2.20 -23.46
N GLU A 239 -20.64 -0.95 -23.33
CA GLU A 239 -20.33 -0.08 -24.49
C GLU A 239 -19.06 0.80 -24.36
N ASN A 240 -18.20 0.64 -23.34
CA ASN A 240 -17.21 1.70 -22.99
C ASN A 240 -15.75 1.25 -22.86
N CYS A 241 -15.19 0.59 -23.89
CA CYS A 241 -13.73 0.37 -23.97
C CYS A 241 -12.97 1.41 -24.81
N CYS A 242 -13.62 2.45 -25.34
CA CYS A 242 -12.94 3.46 -26.15
C CYS A 242 -12.95 4.83 -25.46
N ARG A 243 -11.76 5.47 -25.42
CA ARG A 243 -11.52 6.83 -24.92
C ARG A 243 -12.65 7.80 -25.27
N GLY A 244 -13.14 8.54 -24.27
CA GLY A 244 -13.84 9.80 -24.48
C GLY A 244 -15.36 9.77 -24.65
N ARG A 245 -16.03 8.62 -24.52
CA ARG A 245 -17.51 8.60 -24.44
C ARG A 245 -17.97 8.72 -22.98
N ARG A 246 -18.77 9.76 -22.70
CA ARG A 246 -19.48 9.91 -21.42
C ARG A 246 -20.37 8.69 -21.19
N ARG A 247 -20.46 8.21 -19.95
CA ARG A 247 -21.39 7.13 -19.60
C ARG A 247 -22.81 7.47 -20.05
N ARG A 248 -23.53 6.45 -20.52
CA ARG A 248 -24.95 6.57 -20.84
C ARG A 248 -25.72 6.98 -19.59
N ARG A 249 -26.58 7.99 -19.71
CA ARG A 249 -27.49 8.39 -18.64
C ARG A 249 -28.43 7.22 -18.32
N LEU A 250 -28.48 6.82 -17.05
CA LEU A 250 -29.33 5.74 -16.56
C LEU A 250 -30.79 6.17 -16.61
N SER A 251 -31.67 5.29 -17.07
CA SER A 251 -33.11 5.48 -16.94
C SER A 251 -33.57 5.14 -15.52
N ILE A 252 -34.81 5.54 -15.18
CA ILE A 252 -35.42 5.14 -13.90
C ILE A 252 -35.50 3.61 -13.80
N GLN A 253 -35.80 2.93 -14.93
CA GLN A 253 -35.85 1.47 -14.97
C GLN A 253 -34.48 0.83 -14.70
N ASP A 254 -33.39 1.43 -15.22
CA ASP A 254 -32.03 0.98 -14.93
C ASP A 254 -31.69 1.14 -13.44
N VAL A 255 -32.04 2.28 -12.85
CA VAL A 255 -31.85 2.52 -11.41
C VAL A 255 -32.59 1.50 -10.56
N THR A 256 -33.89 1.28 -10.82
CA THR A 256 -34.69 0.29 -10.09
C THR A 256 -34.14 -1.12 -10.26
N ARG A 257 -33.73 -1.48 -11.49
CA ARG A 257 -33.11 -2.77 -11.79
C ARG A 257 -31.80 -2.96 -11.03
N PHE A 258 -30.94 -1.95 -11.00
CA PHE A 258 -29.66 -2.04 -10.29
C PHE A 258 -29.84 -2.08 -8.77
N SER A 259 -30.73 -1.26 -8.21
CA SER A 259 -31.08 -1.35 -6.79
C SER A 259 -31.53 -2.76 -6.40
N GLY A 260 -32.44 -3.38 -7.17
CA GLY A 260 -32.87 -4.76 -6.91
C GLY A 260 -31.81 -5.84 -7.14
N LEU A 261 -30.76 -5.55 -7.92
CA LEU A 261 -29.61 -6.46 -8.09
C LEU A 261 -28.60 -6.32 -6.95
N LEU A 262 -28.49 -5.14 -6.34
CA LEU A 262 -27.60 -4.86 -5.22
C LEU A 262 -28.10 -5.47 -3.89
N GLU A 263 -29.38 -5.83 -3.82
CA GLU A 263 -29.98 -6.56 -2.69
C GLU A 263 -29.67 -8.07 -2.71
N LYS A 264 -29.15 -8.60 -3.83
CA LYS A 264 -28.89 -10.04 -3.97
C LYS A 264 -27.47 -10.41 -3.53
N PRO A 265 -27.28 -11.53 -2.81
CA PRO A 265 -25.96 -11.97 -2.38
C PRO A 265 -25.06 -12.38 -3.56
N LEU A 266 -23.76 -12.22 -3.37
CA LEU A 266 -22.69 -12.54 -4.32
C LEU A 266 -22.78 -13.96 -4.89
N ASN A 267 -22.98 -14.10 -6.20
CA ASN A 267 -22.66 -15.31 -6.96
C ASN A 267 -21.46 -15.04 -7.89
N LEU A 268 -20.23 -15.22 -7.38
CA LEU A 268 -19.03 -15.21 -8.24
C LEU A 268 -18.87 -16.58 -8.88
N ASN A 269 -19.29 -16.71 -10.13
CA ASN A 269 -18.80 -17.78 -10.99
C ASN A 269 -17.28 -17.60 -11.16
N LYS A 270 -16.52 -18.70 -11.33
CA LYS A 270 -15.04 -18.70 -11.43
C LYS A 270 -14.47 -17.76 -12.51
N SER A 271 -15.27 -17.25 -13.45
CA SER A 271 -14.86 -16.43 -14.59
C SER A 271 -14.76 -14.92 -14.31
N ASN A 272 -15.24 -14.42 -13.17
CA ASN A 272 -15.34 -12.97 -12.89
C ASN A 272 -14.46 -12.59 -11.68
N ASN A 273 -13.14 -12.64 -11.82
CA ASN A 273 -12.23 -12.15 -10.79
C ASN A 273 -12.02 -10.62 -10.94
N PRO A 274 -12.37 -9.79 -9.94
CA PRO A 274 -12.17 -8.35 -9.98
C PRO A 274 -10.73 -7.91 -10.27
N MET A 275 -9.76 -8.72 -9.84
CA MET A 275 -8.34 -8.44 -10.07
C MET A 275 -7.94 -8.56 -11.54
N ASP A 276 -8.59 -9.42 -12.32
CA ASP A 276 -8.31 -9.56 -13.76
C ASP A 276 -8.73 -8.28 -14.51
N HIS A 277 -9.84 -7.67 -14.09
CA HIS A 277 -10.27 -6.38 -14.61
C HIS A 277 -9.35 -5.23 -14.18
N ALA A 278 -8.76 -5.31 -12.98
CA ALA A 278 -7.79 -4.33 -12.51
C ALA A 278 -6.50 -4.36 -13.34
N ALA A 279 -6.00 -5.54 -13.70
CA ALA A 279 -4.85 -5.69 -14.59
C ALA A 279 -5.12 -5.06 -15.96
N MET A 280 -6.30 -5.29 -16.56
CA MET A 280 -6.69 -4.65 -17.82
C MET A 280 -6.72 -3.12 -17.73
N ARG A 281 -7.28 -2.56 -16.64
CA ARG A 281 -7.29 -1.11 -16.41
C ARG A 281 -5.89 -0.55 -16.20
N CYS A 282 -5.00 -1.29 -15.53
CA CYS A 282 -3.61 -0.90 -15.32
C CYS A 282 -2.86 -0.72 -16.65
N HIS A 283 -3.01 -1.65 -17.59
CA HIS A 283 -2.41 -1.53 -18.93
C HIS A 283 -2.93 -0.33 -19.72
N GLN A 284 -4.21 0.04 -19.55
CA GLN A 284 -4.80 1.20 -20.21
C GLN A 284 -4.20 2.54 -19.75
N TYR A 285 -3.63 2.58 -18.55
CA TYR A 285 -3.05 3.79 -17.96
C TYR A 285 -1.55 3.98 -18.22
N ASP A 286 -0.88 3.03 -18.89
CA ASP A 286 0.58 3.04 -19.19
C ASP A 286 1.46 3.41 -17.99
N LEU A 287 1.19 2.76 -16.85
CA LEU A 287 1.79 3.12 -15.56
C LEU A 287 3.16 2.45 -15.38
N LYS A 288 4.21 3.25 -15.17
CA LYS A 288 5.53 2.80 -14.70
C LYS A 288 5.74 3.21 -13.24
N VAL A 289 5.93 2.23 -12.35
CA VAL A 289 6.32 2.49 -10.96
C VAL A 289 7.80 2.89 -10.95
N SER A 290 8.11 4.11 -10.50
CA SER A 290 9.50 4.55 -10.34
C SER A 290 10.16 3.84 -9.14
N PRO A 291 11.45 3.44 -9.21
CA PRO A 291 12.16 2.67 -8.17
C PRO A 291 12.48 3.44 -6.86
N THR A 292 11.84 4.57 -6.59
CA THR A 292 12.18 5.48 -5.47
C THR A 292 11.63 5.07 -4.08
N LEU A 293 11.31 3.78 -3.86
CA LEU A 293 10.51 3.30 -2.71
C LEU A 293 11.31 2.69 -1.54
N THR A 294 12.57 3.07 -1.36
CA THR A 294 13.47 2.44 -0.38
C THR A 294 12.92 2.35 1.05
N PRO A 295 12.27 3.38 1.64
CA PRO A 295 11.85 3.31 3.05
C PRO A 295 10.71 2.31 3.33
N SER A 296 9.70 2.25 2.48
CA SER A 296 8.55 1.34 2.67
C SER A 296 8.94 -0.12 2.42
N LEU A 297 9.80 -0.34 1.42
CA LEU A 297 10.38 -1.65 1.13
C LEU A 297 11.25 -2.15 2.29
N ARG A 298 12.03 -1.25 2.89
CA ARG A 298 12.83 -1.55 4.10
C ARG A 298 11.94 -1.98 5.26
N GLY A 299 10.83 -1.27 5.50
CA GLY A 299 9.84 -1.64 6.52
C GLY A 299 9.26 -3.05 6.32
N LEU A 300 8.89 -3.39 5.09
CA LEU A 300 8.37 -4.72 4.74
C LEU A 300 9.42 -5.83 4.98
N LEU A 301 10.69 -5.57 4.69
CA LEU A 301 11.76 -6.51 4.97
C LEU A 301 11.99 -6.67 6.48
N LEU A 302 11.92 -5.59 7.26
CA LEU A 302 12.00 -5.64 8.72
C LEU A 302 10.86 -6.47 9.33
N ASP A 303 9.62 -6.28 8.87
CA ASP A 303 8.47 -7.09 9.32
C ASP A 303 8.69 -8.59 9.05
N ARG A 304 9.29 -8.93 7.90
CA ARG A 304 9.63 -10.32 7.58
C ARG A 304 10.76 -10.85 8.46
N ILE A 305 11.79 -10.04 8.69
CA ILE A 305 12.92 -10.40 9.56
C ILE A 305 12.43 -10.60 11.00
N HIS A 306 11.51 -9.77 11.49
CA HIS A 306 10.88 -9.94 12.80
C HIS A 306 10.23 -11.32 12.95
N VAL A 307 9.41 -11.72 11.97
CA VAL A 307 8.79 -13.06 11.94
C VAL A 307 9.84 -14.18 11.88
N VAL A 308 10.95 -13.98 11.18
CA VAL A 308 12.06 -14.93 11.13
C VAL A 308 12.72 -15.08 12.51
N TYR A 309 12.95 -13.97 13.23
CA TYR A 309 13.49 -14.00 14.59
C TYR A 309 12.57 -14.72 15.56
N LEU A 310 11.26 -14.42 15.56
CA LEU A 310 10.29 -15.11 16.41
C LEU A 310 10.30 -16.63 16.14
N LYS A 311 10.39 -17.03 14.88
CA LYS A 311 10.49 -18.45 14.47
C LYS A 311 11.82 -19.09 14.84
N ALA A 312 12.92 -18.34 14.88
CA ALA A 312 14.22 -18.86 15.29
C ALA A 312 14.25 -19.08 16.79
N ILE A 313 13.78 -18.11 17.57
CA ILE A 313 13.68 -18.19 19.03
C ILE A 313 12.76 -19.35 19.45
N SER A 314 11.62 -19.53 18.78
CA SER A 314 10.71 -20.64 19.07
C SER A 314 11.29 -22.04 18.81
N ARG A 315 12.48 -22.15 18.22
CA ARG A 315 13.19 -23.42 17.98
C ARG A 315 14.32 -23.67 18.96
N ILE A 316 14.67 -22.70 19.78
CA ILE A 316 15.68 -22.84 20.84
C ILE A 316 14.91 -23.22 22.12
N PRO A 317 15.33 -24.24 22.89
CA PRO A 317 14.72 -24.55 24.17
C PRO A 317 14.69 -23.30 25.06
N ILE A 318 13.53 -23.01 25.67
CA ILE A 318 13.32 -21.73 26.37
C ILE A 318 14.30 -21.55 27.53
N GLU A 319 14.61 -22.62 28.27
CA GLU A 319 15.58 -22.60 29.37
C GLU A 319 16.99 -22.25 28.88
N ASP A 320 17.42 -22.87 27.77
CA ASP A 320 18.73 -22.58 27.18
C ASP A 320 18.78 -21.17 26.58
N PHE A 321 17.66 -20.71 26.01
CA PHE A 321 17.57 -19.35 25.50
C PHE A 321 17.73 -18.32 26.62
N ARG A 322 16.97 -18.51 27.72
CA ARG A 322 16.99 -17.60 28.87
C ARG A 322 18.34 -17.59 29.59
N SER A 323 18.97 -18.75 29.75
CA SER A 323 20.21 -18.87 30.54
C SER A 323 21.50 -18.65 29.75
N ARG A 324 21.51 -18.97 28.44
CA ARG A 324 22.74 -19.03 27.64
C ARG A 324 22.64 -18.27 26.33
N TYR A 325 21.75 -18.70 25.43
CA TYR A 325 21.79 -18.26 24.03
C TYR A 325 21.27 -16.83 23.79
N HIS A 326 20.67 -16.18 24.78
CA HIS A 326 20.29 -14.77 24.65
C HIS A 326 21.49 -13.86 24.37
N HIS A 327 22.66 -14.13 24.95
CA HIS A 327 23.87 -13.34 24.71
C HIS A 327 24.27 -13.41 23.22
N GLY A 328 24.46 -14.63 22.72
CA GLY A 328 24.79 -14.87 21.31
C GLY A 328 23.76 -14.28 20.35
N LEU A 329 22.46 -14.46 20.64
CA LEU A 329 21.40 -13.95 19.78
C LEU A 329 21.48 -12.42 19.66
N LEU A 330 21.59 -11.73 20.79
CA LEU A 330 21.52 -10.26 20.84
C LEU A 330 22.81 -9.59 20.33
N LYS A 331 23.95 -10.30 20.38
CA LYS A 331 25.24 -9.78 19.92
C LYS A 331 25.53 -10.07 18.45
N ALA A 332 25.23 -11.28 17.98
CA ALA A 332 25.67 -11.76 16.68
C ALA A 332 24.70 -12.74 15.98
N GLY A 333 23.52 -12.99 16.53
CA GLY A 333 22.49 -13.85 15.94
C GLY A 333 21.81 -13.23 14.71
N TYR A 334 22.59 -12.80 13.72
CA TYR A 334 22.11 -12.18 12.50
C TYR A 334 21.56 -13.22 11.50
N CYS A 335 20.62 -12.80 10.64
CA CYS A 335 19.91 -13.71 9.73
C CYS A 335 20.57 -13.91 8.36
N TYR A 336 21.70 -13.24 8.09
CA TYR A 336 22.49 -13.46 6.88
C TYR A 336 23.45 -14.64 7.03
N GLY A 337 23.73 -15.31 5.91
CA GLY A 337 24.51 -16.55 5.87
C GLY A 337 24.11 -17.45 4.69
N PRO A 338 24.75 -18.62 4.56
CA PRO A 338 24.54 -19.54 3.45
C PRO A 338 23.27 -20.41 3.57
N PHE A 339 22.54 -20.32 4.68
CA PHE A 339 21.32 -21.09 4.93
C PHE A 339 20.06 -20.25 4.81
N ASN A 340 18.91 -20.86 5.12
CA ASN A 340 17.69 -20.10 5.31
C ASN A 340 17.83 -19.14 6.53
N PRO A 341 17.14 -18.00 6.53
CA PRO A 341 17.30 -16.95 7.54
C PRO A 341 17.13 -17.43 8.99
N ILE A 342 16.20 -18.36 9.23
CA ILE A 342 15.93 -18.90 10.57
C ILE A 342 17.15 -19.68 11.07
N PHE A 343 17.70 -20.53 10.21
CA PHE A 343 18.83 -21.36 10.57
C PHE A 343 20.12 -20.56 10.71
N ASN A 344 20.31 -19.51 9.89
CA ASN A 344 21.43 -18.56 10.06
C ASN A 344 21.40 -17.93 11.46
N ILE A 345 20.22 -17.47 11.94
CA ILE A 345 20.09 -16.91 13.29
C ILE A 345 20.55 -17.92 14.34
N ILE A 346 20.06 -19.16 14.27
CA ILE A 346 20.37 -20.20 15.26
C ILE A 346 21.87 -20.52 15.26
N VAL A 347 22.46 -20.77 14.08
CA VAL A 347 23.88 -21.12 13.97
C VAL A 347 24.78 -19.98 14.40
N ASN A 348 24.50 -18.74 13.98
CA ASN A 348 25.30 -17.58 14.37
C ASN A 348 25.18 -17.33 15.89
N THR A 349 23.99 -17.55 16.47
CA THR A 349 23.76 -17.46 17.91
C THR A 349 24.60 -18.48 18.69
N VAL A 350 24.53 -19.76 18.31
CA VAL A 350 25.25 -20.85 18.98
C VAL A 350 26.76 -20.69 18.82
N TRP A 351 27.23 -20.35 17.62
CA TRP A 351 28.64 -20.12 17.36
C TRP A 351 29.19 -18.97 18.20
N TYR A 352 28.50 -17.82 18.21
CA TYR A 352 29.00 -16.66 18.94
C TYR A 352 29.06 -16.92 20.44
N ASP A 353 28.04 -17.57 21.00
CA ASP A 353 28.03 -17.94 22.42
C ASP A 353 29.15 -18.93 22.77
N ALA A 354 29.46 -19.88 21.88
CA ALA A 354 30.55 -20.83 22.09
C ALA A 354 31.95 -20.20 21.97
N ALA A 355 32.13 -19.27 21.01
CA ALA A 355 33.41 -18.61 20.76
C ALA A 355 33.68 -17.44 21.73
N PHE A 356 32.63 -16.75 22.16
CA PHE A 356 32.66 -15.55 22.99
C PHE A 356 31.62 -15.65 24.11
N PRO A 357 31.81 -16.57 25.08
CA PRO A 357 30.85 -16.78 26.15
C PRO A 357 30.66 -15.53 26.99
N ALA A 358 29.45 -15.33 27.49
CA ALA A 358 29.14 -14.21 28.37
C ALA A 358 30.01 -14.27 29.65
N PRO A 359 30.61 -13.15 30.09
CA PRO A 359 31.46 -13.12 31.28
C PRO A 359 30.68 -13.38 32.57
N GLU A 360 29.37 -13.17 32.56
CA GLU A 360 28.48 -13.33 33.70
C GLU A 360 27.20 -14.05 33.25
N THR A 361 26.71 -14.97 34.09
CA THR A 361 25.47 -15.72 33.83
C THR A 361 24.27 -14.92 34.30
N TYR A 362 23.44 -14.48 33.36
CA TYR A 362 22.18 -13.80 33.62
C TYR A 362 21.02 -14.62 33.06
N GLU A 363 19.92 -14.69 33.79
CA GLU A 363 18.70 -15.26 33.26
C GLU A 363 17.87 -14.14 32.60
N LEU A 364 17.66 -14.25 31.29
CA LEU A 364 16.90 -13.28 30.52
C LEU A 364 15.39 -13.45 30.80
N ASP A 365 14.76 -12.41 31.34
CA ASP A 365 13.31 -12.40 31.51
C ASP A 365 12.56 -11.87 30.28
N MET A 366 12.93 -10.68 29.80
CA MET A 366 12.30 -10.03 28.65
C MET A 366 13.34 -9.32 27.78
N VAL A 367 13.19 -9.46 26.46
CA VAL A 367 13.95 -8.66 25.49
C VAL A 367 13.17 -7.40 25.12
N CYS A 368 13.78 -6.24 25.32
CA CYS A 368 13.17 -4.97 24.93
C CYS A 368 12.99 -4.87 23.40
N THR A 369 11.83 -4.35 22.96
CA THR A 369 11.53 -4.09 21.55
C THR A 369 12.61 -3.25 20.85
N ARG A 370 13.25 -2.31 21.55
CA ARG A 370 14.35 -1.50 20.99
C ARG A 370 15.57 -2.33 20.61
N ILE A 371 15.87 -3.38 21.36
CA ILE A 371 16.97 -4.29 21.06
C ILE A 371 16.61 -5.16 19.85
N PHE A 372 15.36 -5.65 19.79
CA PHE A 372 14.84 -6.37 18.63
C PHE A 372 14.92 -5.56 17.33
N ILE A 373 14.43 -4.33 17.35
CA ILE A 373 14.51 -3.43 16.18
C ILE A 373 15.97 -3.23 15.74
N ARG A 374 16.91 -3.16 16.69
CA ARG A 374 18.34 -3.01 16.39
C ARG A 374 18.90 -4.26 15.70
N ILE A 375 18.67 -5.46 16.24
CA ILE A 375 19.19 -6.70 15.63
C ILE A 375 18.54 -6.97 14.27
N GLU A 376 17.25 -6.66 14.10
CA GLU A 376 16.53 -6.79 12.83
C GLU A 376 17.07 -5.82 11.77
N SER A 377 17.32 -4.57 12.17
CA SER A 377 17.91 -3.55 11.28
C SER A 377 19.33 -3.90 10.85
N ARG A 378 20.14 -4.43 11.78
CA ARG A 378 21.52 -4.90 11.49
C ARG A 378 21.53 -6.13 10.60
N SER A 379 20.63 -7.07 10.84
CA SER A 379 20.40 -8.23 9.98
C SER A 379 20.04 -7.82 8.56
N LEU A 380 19.15 -6.83 8.40
CA LEU A 380 18.78 -6.30 7.10
C LEU A 380 19.96 -5.62 6.40
N ALA A 381 20.72 -4.78 7.13
CA ALA A 381 21.91 -4.13 6.60
C ALA A 381 22.95 -5.15 6.12
N GLY A 382 23.18 -6.21 6.91
CA GLY A 382 24.06 -7.31 6.54
C GLY A 382 23.57 -8.06 5.29
N LEU A 383 22.29 -8.43 5.22
CA LEU A 383 21.71 -9.09 4.03
C LEU A 383 21.87 -8.25 2.75
N ILE A 384 21.59 -6.95 2.83
CA ILE A 384 21.72 -6.02 1.69
C ILE A 384 23.17 -5.96 1.24
N ASN A 385 24.11 -5.69 2.15
CA ASN A 385 25.52 -5.53 1.81
C ASN A 385 26.16 -6.84 1.33
N LEU A 386 25.74 -7.98 1.87
CA LEU A 386 26.16 -9.28 1.38
C LEU A 386 25.71 -9.47 -0.08
N LEU A 387 24.44 -9.17 -0.39
CA LEU A 387 23.92 -9.31 -1.74
C LEU A 387 24.60 -8.34 -2.73
N LEU A 388 24.79 -7.07 -2.32
CA LEU A 388 25.50 -6.07 -3.12
C LEU A 388 26.96 -6.48 -3.40
N ALA A 389 27.65 -7.06 -2.41
CA ALA A 389 29.01 -7.55 -2.60
C ALA A 389 29.10 -8.82 -3.48
N ARG A 390 28.01 -9.61 -3.56
CA ARG A 390 27.96 -10.83 -4.39
C ARG A 390 27.47 -10.59 -5.80
N VAL A 391 26.80 -9.47 -6.07
CA VAL A 391 26.16 -9.17 -7.35
C VAL A 391 26.62 -7.81 -7.84
N SER A 392 27.52 -7.80 -8.81
CA SER A 392 28.13 -6.58 -9.34
C SER A 392 27.11 -5.70 -10.06
N GLY A 393 27.15 -4.39 -9.79
CA GLY A 393 26.26 -3.41 -10.43
C GLY A 393 24.83 -3.38 -9.88
N LEU A 394 24.54 -4.17 -8.84
CA LEU A 394 23.22 -4.17 -8.20
C LEU A 394 23.00 -2.90 -7.39
N SER A 395 21.83 -2.27 -7.53
CA SER A 395 21.43 -1.13 -6.69
C SER A 395 20.91 -1.59 -5.32
N GLU A 396 20.96 -0.74 -4.29
CA GLU A 396 20.36 -1.07 -2.98
C GLU A 396 18.86 -1.37 -3.11
N HIS A 397 18.17 -0.63 -3.97
CA HIS A 397 16.76 -0.85 -4.28
C HIS A 397 16.53 -2.26 -4.84
N ASP A 398 17.28 -2.64 -5.88
CA ASP A 398 17.14 -3.97 -6.50
C ASP A 398 17.52 -5.09 -5.53
N ALA A 399 18.53 -4.87 -4.68
CA ALA A 399 18.89 -5.82 -3.63
C ALA A 399 17.73 -6.07 -2.66
N MET A 400 17.09 -5.02 -2.17
CA MET A 400 15.89 -5.15 -1.33
C MET A 400 14.74 -5.83 -2.06
N VAL A 401 14.53 -5.52 -3.34
CA VAL A 401 13.51 -6.16 -4.18
C VAL A 401 13.81 -7.66 -4.29
N TYR A 402 15.03 -8.08 -4.61
CA TYR A 402 15.39 -9.51 -4.69
C TYR A 402 15.27 -10.22 -3.34
N LEU A 403 15.68 -9.59 -2.24
CA LEU A 403 15.50 -10.14 -0.89
C LEU A 403 14.01 -10.32 -0.55
N LEU A 404 13.15 -9.40 -1.00
CA LEU A 404 11.72 -9.54 -0.84
C LEU A 404 11.17 -10.71 -1.67
N LYS A 405 11.58 -10.81 -2.94
CA LYS A 405 11.13 -11.89 -3.83
C LYS A 405 11.61 -13.27 -3.35
N SER A 406 12.82 -13.35 -2.80
CA SER A 406 13.42 -14.58 -2.30
C SER A 406 13.02 -14.93 -0.88
N ASN A 407 12.24 -14.09 -0.19
CA ASN A 407 11.91 -14.26 1.23
C ASN A 407 13.18 -14.34 2.11
N LEU A 408 14.08 -13.40 1.88
CA LEU A 408 15.35 -13.25 2.57
C LEU A 408 16.33 -14.42 2.32
N GLU A 409 15.98 -15.38 1.46
CA GLU A 409 16.89 -16.45 1.08
C GLU A 409 17.92 -15.91 0.09
N LEU A 410 19.13 -15.73 0.60
CA LEU A 410 20.22 -15.14 -0.16
C LEU A 410 20.60 -15.96 -1.43
N PRO A 411 20.73 -17.30 -1.41
CA PRO A 411 21.05 -18.05 -2.62
C PRO A 411 20.00 -17.88 -3.72
N GLN A 412 18.72 -17.78 -3.32
CA GLN A 412 17.61 -17.55 -4.23
C GLN A 412 17.62 -16.10 -4.77
N ALA A 413 17.95 -15.10 -3.95
CA ALA A 413 18.11 -13.72 -4.40
C ALA A 413 19.23 -13.59 -5.45
N ILE A 414 20.40 -14.19 -5.19
CA ILE A 414 21.54 -14.19 -6.12
C ILE A 414 21.13 -14.86 -7.45
N ARG A 415 20.46 -16.01 -7.39
CA ARG A 415 19.96 -16.71 -8.58
C ARG A 415 19.01 -15.84 -9.41
N MET A 416 18.09 -15.13 -8.75
CA MET A 416 17.13 -14.24 -9.42
C MET A 416 17.83 -13.04 -10.06
N ALA A 417 18.84 -12.47 -9.41
CA ALA A 417 19.64 -11.39 -9.99
C ALA A 417 20.39 -11.86 -11.24
N GLY A 418 21.03 -13.04 -11.18
CA GLY A 418 21.72 -13.61 -12.34
C GLY A 418 20.79 -13.88 -13.54
N GLN A 419 19.56 -14.35 -13.27
CA GLN A 419 18.53 -14.53 -14.32
C GLN A 419 18.11 -13.22 -15.00
N ASN A 420 18.30 -12.08 -14.34
CA ASN A 420 17.99 -10.76 -14.85
C ASN A 420 19.24 -10.05 -15.43
N GLY A 421 20.31 -10.79 -15.72
CA GLY A 421 21.49 -10.29 -16.43
C GLY A 421 22.57 -9.67 -15.54
N TYR A 422 22.43 -9.74 -14.21
CA TYR A 422 23.49 -9.30 -13.30
C TYR A 422 24.63 -10.33 -13.23
N ASP A 423 25.87 -9.84 -13.07
CA ASP A 423 27.01 -10.71 -12.83
C ASP A 423 27.03 -11.20 -11.38
N THR A 424 27.01 -12.52 -11.21
CA THR A 424 27.01 -13.21 -9.91
C THR A 424 28.27 -14.05 -9.68
N SER A 425 29.16 -14.07 -10.67
CA SER A 425 30.41 -14.84 -10.66
C SER A 425 31.45 -14.26 -9.70
N SER A 426 31.30 -12.97 -9.35
CA SER A 426 32.13 -12.26 -8.36
C SER A 426 31.94 -12.81 -6.94
N TRP A 427 32.67 -13.87 -6.62
CA TRP A 427 32.84 -14.35 -5.24
C TRP A 427 34.02 -13.63 -4.61
N GLY A 428 33.78 -12.45 -4.04
CA GLY A 428 34.78 -11.83 -3.17
C GLY A 428 34.70 -12.44 -1.77
N ASP A 429 35.85 -12.83 -1.20
CA ASP A 429 36.01 -13.12 0.24
C ASP A 429 35.53 -11.95 1.13
N THR A 430 35.34 -10.78 0.51
CA THR A 430 34.85 -9.53 1.08
C THR A 430 33.33 -9.51 1.36
N ALA A 431 32.52 -10.44 0.85
CA ALA A 431 31.07 -10.35 0.98
C ALA A 431 30.58 -10.55 2.42
N TYR A 432 31.13 -11.54 3.14
CA TYR A 432 30.81 -11.73 4.56
C TYR A 432 31.38 -10.60 5.42
N LYS A 433 32.54 -10.07 5.04
CA LYS A 433 33.12 -8.90 5.71
C LYS A 433 32.22 -7.67 5.57
N ALA A 434 31.78 -7.35 4.35
CA ALA A 434 30.85 -6.25 4.08
C ALA A 434 29.53 -6.40 4.85
N ALA A 435 29.00 -7.63 4.95
CA ALA A 435 27.82 -7.93 5.75
C ALA A 435 28.04 -7.69 7.25
N ALA A 436 29.16 -8.20 7.77
CA ALA A 436 29.56 -8.06 9.17
C ALA A 436 29.77 -6.59 9.56
N ASP A 437 30.52 -5.83 8.75
CA ASP A 437 30.75 -4.39 8.92
C ASP A 437 29.42 -3.61 8.93
N ALA A 438 28.57 -3.83 7.92
CA ALA A 438 27.28 -3.15 7.81
C ALA A 438 26.32 -3.49 8.97
N SER A 439 26.45 -4.67 9.56
CA SER A 439 25.66 -5.10 10.71
C SER A 439 26.25 -4.66 12.06
N PHE A 440 27.42 -4.02 12.09
CA PHE A 440 28.18 -3.75 13.31
C PHE A 440 28.40 -5.03 14.12
N HIS A 441 28.86 -6.09 13.45
CA HIS A 441 29.23 -7.33 14.12
C HIS A 441 30.40 -7.06 15.09
N PRO A 442 30.33 -7.51 16.35
CA PRO A 442 31.36 -7.22 17.34
C PRO A 442 32.72 -7.82 16.98
N GLU A 443 32.71 -9.02 16.39
CA GLU A 443 33.91 -9.80 16.05
C GLU A 443 33.94 -10.10 14.54
N VAL A 444 34.26 -9.10 13.71
CA VAL A 444 34.15 -9.17 12.24
C VAL A 444 35.05 -10.26 11.66
N GLU A 445 36.32 -10.27 12.02
CA GLU A 445 37.33 -11.20 11.50
C GLU A 445 37.00 -12.65 11.86
N ALA A 446 36.62 -12.88 13.12
CA ALA A 446 36.21 -14.20 13.59
C ALA A 446 34.95 -14.70 12.87
N TYR A 447 33.98 -13.81 12.61
CA TYR A 447 32.80 -14.17 11.85
C TYR A 447 33.13 -14.54 10.40
N VAL A 448 34.01 -13.78 9.73
CA VAL A 448 34.43 -14.08 8.36
C VAL A 448 35.09 -15.45 8.29
N GLN A 449 36.00 -15.76 9.21
CA GLN A 449 36.65 -17.07 9.28
C GLN A 449 35.60 -18.18 9.49
N PHE A 450 34.70 -18.01 10.46
CA PHE A 450 33.62 -18.95 10.72
C PHE A 450 32.72 -19.17 9.49
N ALA A 451 32.35 -18.09 8.80
CA ALA A 451 31.49 -18.12 7.62
C ALA A 451 32.12 -18.86 6.44
N MET A 452 33.44 -18.73 6.27
CA MET A 452 34.19 -19.31 5.16
C MET A 452 34.64 -20.75 5.43
N GLU A 453 35.06 -21.09 6.65
CA GLU A 453 35.65 -22.38 6.97
C GLU A 453 34.63 -23.36 7.56
N SER A 454 33.78 -22.89 8.48
CA SER A 454 32.91 -23.76 9.29
C SER A 454 31.52 -23.95 8.69
N LEU A 455 30.88 -22.88 8.20
CA LEU A 455 29.51 -22.97 7.66
C LEU A 455 29.36 -23.93 6.47
N PRO A 456 30.33 -24.04 5.52
CA PRO A 456 30.27 -25.05 4.48
C PRO A 456 30.24 -26.49 5.03
N MET A 457 31.02 -26.78 6.07
CA MET A 457 31.03 -28.11 6.71
C MET A 457 29.70 -28.42 7.40
N VAL A 458 29.15 -27.45 8.14
CA VAL A 458 27.80 -27.56 8.74
C VAL A 458 26.76 -27.87 7.66
N LYS A 459 26.85 -27.20 6.51
CA LYS A 459 25.93 -27.44 5.38
C LYS A 459 26.01 -28.84 4.80
N VAL A 460 27.22 -29.39 4.67
CA VAL A 460 27.42 -30.77 4.22
C VAL A 460 26.83 -31.75 5.24
N HIS A 461 27.14 -31.55 6.52
CA HIS A 461 26.66 -32.42 7.60
C HIS A 461 25.12 -32.42 7.70
N MET A 462 24.47 -31.27 7.61
CA MET A 462 23.00 -31.21 7.65
C MET A 462 22.33 -31.91 6.46
N ARG A 463 22.96 -31.91 5.28
CA ARG A 463 22.44 -32.64 4.12
C ARG A 463 22.48 -34.15 4.35
N SER A 464 23.45 -34.67 5.09
CA SER A 464 23.47 -36.10 5.47
C SER A 464 22.37 -36.51 6.47
N TYR A 465 21.77 -35.56 7.21
CA TYR A 465 20.64 -35.83 8.12
C TYR A 465 19.26 -35.61 7.49
N SER A 466 19.19 -35.22 6.21
CA SER A 466 17.93 -35.14 5.45
C SER A 466 17.85 -36.32 4.47
N PRO A 467 17.55 -37.56 4.92
CA PRO A 467 17.17 -38.62 3.99
C PRO A 467 15.85 -38.20 3.34
N GLY A 468 15.77 -38.32 2.02
CA GLY A 468 14.73 -37.76 1.18
C GLY A 468 13.31 -37.86 1.74
N ARG A 469 12.61 -36.73 1.72
CA ARG A 469 11.15 -36.66 1.62
C ARG A 469 10.79 -35.73 0.48
#